data_AF-A0A945HMR2-F1
#
_entry.id   AF-A0A945HMR2-F1
#
_cell.length_a   1.000
_cell.length_b   1.000
_cell.length_c   1.000
_cell.angle_alpha   90.00
_cell.angle_beta   90.00
_cell.angle_gamma   90.00
#
_symmetry.space_group_name_H-M   'P 1'
#
loop_
_entity.id
_entity.type
_entity.pdbx_description
1 polymer ?
#
loop_
_entity_poly.entity_id
_entity_poly.type
_entity_poly.pdbx_seq_one_letter_code
_entity_poly.pdbx_strand_id
1 'polypeptide(L)'
;MATITIDGKEYDTDTLSDETKAQLGSLQYVDSELARLQAQAAALQTARIAYGRALKETLENGSAPQQEEVAVEGLGDTIQFDK
;
A
#
# COMPACT_ATOMS: atom_id res chain seq x y z
N MET A 1 -14.52 8.92 -27.32
CA MET A 1 -13.27 9.64 -27.04
C MET A 1 -12.96 9.48 -25.58
N ALA A 2 -12.14 8.48 -25.25
CA ALA A 2 -11.58 8.36 -23.92
C ALA A 2 -10.39 9.33 -23.83
N THR A 3 -10.33 10.16 -22.81
CA THR A 3 -9.22 11.09 -22.60
C THR A 3 -8.39 10.66 -21.40
N ILE A 4 -7.08 10.90 -21.46
CA ILE A 4 -6.15 10.70 -20.35
C ILE A 4 -5.50 12.04 -20.01
N THR A 5 -5.24 12.27 -18.73
CA THR A 5 -4.50 13.45 -18.28
C THR A 5 -3.09 13.03 -17.85
N ILE A 6 -2.07 13.59 -18.49
CA ILE A 6 -0.67 13.40 -18.14
C ILE A 6 -0.06 14.79 -17.92
N ASP A 7 0.58 15.01 -16.77
CA ASP A 7 1.18 16.30 -16.38
C ASP A 7 0.21 17.50 -16.50
N GLY A 8 -1.07 17.28 -16.18
CA GLY A 8 -2.12 18.31 -16.24
C GLY A 8 -2.58 18.67 -17.66
N LYS A 9 -2.11 17.96 -18.69
CA LYS A 9 -2.59 18.09 -20.06
C LYS A 9 -3.48 16.92 -20.43
N GLU A 10 -4.60 17.23 -21.07
CA GLU A 10 -5.55 16.24 -21.55
C GLU A 10 -5.17 15.78 -22.97
N TYR A 11 -5.20 14.47 -23.18
CA TYR A 11 -4.89 13.81 -24.44
C TYR A 11 -6.05 12.90 -24.83
N ASP A 12 -6.51 13.00 -26.09
CA ASP A 12 -7.47 12.06 -26.64
C ASP A 12 -6.77 10.75 -26.99
N THR A 13 -7.14 9.67 -26.31
CA THR A 13 -6.54 8.35 -26.53
C THR A 13 -6.76 7.83 -27.95
N ASP A 14 -7.83 8.26 -28.62
CA ASP A 14 -8.13 7.87 -30.00
C ASP A 14 -7.11 8.48 -30.99
N THR A 15 -6.47 9.60 -30.61
CA THR A 15 -5.47 10.31 -31.43
C THR A 15 -4.02 9.86 -31.20
N LEU A 16 -3.77 9.03 -30.18
CA LEU A 16 -2.44 8.55 -29.84
C LEU A 16 -1.95 7.50 -30.84
N SER A 17 -0.65 7.51 -31.15
CA SER A 17 -0.02 6.46 -31.95
C SER A 17 -0.04 5.12 -31.21
N ASP A 18 0.02 4.02 -31.96
CA ASP A 18 0.05 2.67 -31.38
C ASP A 18 1.24 2.46 -30.45
N GLU A 19 2.40 3.03 -30.79
CA GLU A 19 3.59 3.04 -29.92
C GLU A 19 3.33 3.78 -28.60
N THR A 20 2.67 4.93 -28.66
CA THR A 20 2.33 5.71 -27.46
C THR A 20 1.35 4.95 -26.56
N LYS A 21 0.36 4.28 -27.15
CA LYS A 21 -0.58 3.41 -26.42
C LYS A 21 0.14 2.23 -25.76
N ALA A 22 1.10 1.61 -26.44
CA ALA A 22 1.91 0.52 -25.88
C ALA A 22 2.76 0.99 -24.69
N GLN A 23 3.38 2.17 -24.80
CA GLN A 23 4.14 2.78 -23.71
C GLN A 23 3.25 3.13 -22.52
N LEU A 24 2.05 3.68 -22.78
CA LEU A 24 1.06 3.97 -21.74
C LEU A 24 0.64 2.70 -20.98
N GLY A 25 0.34 1.61 -21.70
CA GLY A 25 0.00 0.33 -21.08
C GLY A 25 1.14 -0.22 -20.22
N SER A 26 2.38 -0.08 -20.69
CA SER A 26 3.57 -0.47 -19.93
C SER A 26 3.74 0.35 -18.65
N LEU A 27 3.49 1.66 -18.71
CA LEU A 27 3.53 2.55 -17.55
C LEU A 27 2.46 2.17 -16.52
N GLN A 28 1.21 2.00 -16.96
CA GLN A 28 0.10 1.59 -16.08
C GLN A 28 0.37 0.26 -15.38
N TYR A 29 0.97 -0.70 -16.10
CA TYR A 29 1.38 -1.96 -15.51
C TYR A 29 2.41 -1.75 -14.39
N VAL A 30 3.46 -0.96 -14.64
CA VAL A 30 4.49 -0.67 -13.63
C VAL A 30 3.88 0.05 -12.41
N ASP A 31 3.01 1.02 -12.63
CA ASP A 31 2.33 1.74 -11.54
C ASP A 31 1.49 0.80 -10.68
N SER A 32 0.77 -0.14 -11.30
CA SER A 32 -0.02 -1.13 -10.56
C SER A 32 0.84 -2.06 -9.71
N GLU A 33 2.01 -2.46 -10.21
CA GLU A 33 2.96 -3.28 -9.47
C GLU A 33 3.62 -2.50 -8.33
N LEU A 34 3.94 -1.22 -8.53
CA LEU A 34 4.44 -0.35 -7.46
C LEU A 34 3.41 -0.20 -6.33
N ALA A 35 2.15 0.04 -6.66
CA ALA A 35 1.07 0.09 -5.66
C ALA A 35 0.94 -1.23 -4.89
N ARG A 36 1.02 -2.37 -5.60
CA ARG A 36 0.99 -3.71 -4.98
C ARG A 36 2.16 -3.94 -4.03
N LEU A 37 3.36 -3.47 -4.37
CA LEU A 37 4.55 -3.57 -3.52
C LEU A 37 4.44 -2.66 -2.28
N GLN A 38 3.90 -1.46 -2.43
CA GLN A 38 3.66 -0.55 -1.31
C GLN A 38 2.67 -1.15 -0.30
N ALA A 39 1.59 -1.77 -0.78
CA ALA A 39 0.63 -2.47 0.07
C ALA A 39 1.29 -3.63 0.86
N GLN A 40 2.13 -4.43 0.20
CA GLN A 40 2.89 -5.49 0.87
C GLN A 40 3.87 -4.93 1.91
N ALA A 41 4.56 -3.84 1.58
CA ALA A 41 5.48 -3.19 2.50
C ALA A 41 4.75 -2.68 3.76
N ALA A 42 3.57 -2.06 3.61
CA ALA A 42 2.76 -1.61 4.74
C ALA A 42 2.31 -2.77 5.65
N ALA A 43 1.90 -3.90 5.06
CA ALA A 43 1.54 -5.10 5.81
C ALA A 43 2.74 -5.65 6.61
N LEU A 44 3.92 -5.74 5.97
CA LEU A 44 5.14 -6.21 6.63
C LEU A 44 5.62 -5.25 7.71
N GLN A 45 5.48 -3.94 7.51
CA GLN A 45 5.83 -2.94 8.52
C GLN A 45 4.95 -3.08 9.76
N THR A 46 3.65 -3.34 9.58
CA THR A 46 2.71 -3.63 10.67
C THR A 46 3.13 -4.89 11.44
N ALA A 47 3.42 -5.98 10.72
CA ALA A 47 3.89 -7.23 11.33
C ALA A 47 5.21 -7.03 12.10
N ARG A 48 6.16 -6.26 11.54
CA ARG A 48 7.43 -5.95 12.20
C ARG A 48 7.22 -5.21 13.53
N ILE A 49 6.30 -4.25 13.59
CA ILE A 49 5.96 -3.52 14.81
C ILE A 49 5.37 -4.49 15.85
N ALA A 50 4.42 -5.34 15.45
CA ALA A 50 3.81 -6.32 16.34
C ALA A 50 4.85 -7.30 16.92
N TYR A 51 5.73 -7.85 16.08
CA TYR A 51 6.80 -8.74 16.52
C TYR A 51 7.82 -8.05 17.43
N GLY A 52 8.18 -6.79 17.13
CA GLY A 52 9.07 -6.00 17.99
C GLY A 52 8.51 -5.80 19.40
N ARG A 53 7.20 -5.54 19.52
CA ARG A 53 6.51 -5.43 20.81
C ARG A 53 6.48 -6.76 21.56
N ALA A 54 6.08 -7.85 20.88
CA ALA A 54 6.05 -9.18 21.49
C ALA A 54 7.45 -9.63 21.98
N LEU A 55 8.50 -9.33 21.21
CA LEU A 55 9.87 -9.59 21.62
C LEU A 55 10.24 -8.80 22.88
N LYS A 56 9.92 -7.49 22.93
CA LYS A 56 10.19 -6.67 24.12
C LYS A 56 9.49 -7.24 25.37
N GLU A 57 8.21 -7.58 25.25
CA GLU A 57 7.41 -8.13 26.34
C GLU A 57 8.00 -9.46 26.87
N THR A 58 8.36 -10.37 25.97
CA THR A 58 8.98 -11.65 26.38
C THR A 58 10.33 -11.46 27.06
N LEU A 59 11.11 -10.44 26.67
CA LEU A 59 12.40 -10.12 27.30
C LEU A 59 12.23 -9.48 28.69
N GLU A 60 11.23 -8.63 28.88
CA GLU A 60 11.01 -7.91 30.13
C GLU A 60 10.23 -8.75 31.16
N ASN A 61 9.18 -9.45 30.71
CA ASN A 61 8.18 -10.08 31.57
C ASN A 61 8.13 -11.61 31.45
N GLY A 62 8.99 -12.21 30.61
CA GLY A 62 9.08 -13.67 30.44
C GLY A 62 7.81 -14.34 29.92
N SER A 63 6.86 -13.55 29.41
CA SER A 63 5.51 -13.96 29.07
C SER A 63 5.13 -13.44 27.68
N ALA A 64 4.26 -14.16 26.97
CA ALA A 64 3.71 -13.67 25.71
C ALA A 64 2.78 -12.46 25.97
N PRO A 65 2.67 -11.50 25.03
CA PRO A 65 1.78 -10.37 25.19
C PRO A 65 0.34 -10.84 25.41
N GLN A 66 -0.25 -10.40 26.52
CA GLN A 66 -1.68 -10.56 26.77
C GLN A 66 -2.42 -9.71 25.72
N GLN A 67 -3.58 -10.16 25.25
CA GLN A 67 -4.35 -9.53 24.17
C GLN A 67 -4.78 -8.10 24.55
N GLU A 68 -3.88 -7.14 24.38
CA GLU A 68 -4.17 -5.73 24.35
C GLU A 68 -4.54 -5.38 22.92
N GLU A 69 -5.73 -4.81 22.75
CA GLU A 69 -6.25 -4.31 21.48
C GLU A 69 -5.27 -3.29 20.92
N VAL A 70 -4.52 -3.67 19.88
CA VAL A 70 -3.46 -2.84 19.32
C VAL A 70 -4.05 -1.84 18.33
N ALA A 71 -4.35 -0.63 18.80
CA ALA A 71 -4.50 0.52 17.92
C ALA A 71 -3.14 0.79 17.25
N VAL A 72 -3.03 0.49 15.96
CA VAL A 72 -1.84 0.84 15.16
C VAL A 72 -1.95 2.31 14.78
N GLU A 73 -1.66 3.22 15.72
CA GLU A 73 -1.59 4.65 15.42
C GLU A 73 -0.41 4.93 14.47
N GLY A 74 -0.72 5.40 13.26
CA GLY A 74 0.26 5.77 12.24
C GLY A 74 -0.01 5.23 10.84
N LEU A 75 -0.99 4.34 10.68
CA LEU A 75 -1.64 4.07 9.40
C LEU A 75 -2.94 4.87 9.42
N GLY A 76 -3.03 5.90 8.58
CA GLY A 76 -4.24 6.73 8.48
C GLY A 76 -5.49 5.85 8.35
N ASP A 77 -6.51 6.23 9.11
CA ASP A 77 -7.75 5.51 9.36
C ASP A 77 -7.57 4.19 10.11
N THR A 78 -7.78 4.29 11.43
CA THR A 78 -8.26 3.20 12.28
C THR A 78 -9.17 2.28 11.49
N ILE A 79 -8.68 1.10 11.10
CA ILE A 79 -9.52 0.03 10.57
C ILE A 79 -10.38 -0.44 11.75
N GLN A 80 -11.59 0.11 11.84
CA GLN A 80 -12.64 -0.39 12.73
C GLN A 80 -13.12 -1.72 12.17
N PHE A 81 -12.79 -2.81 12.88
CA PHE A 81 -13.45 -4.09 12.63
C PHE A 81 -14.79 -4.06 13.37
N ASP A 82 -15.88 -3.82 12.63
CA ASP A 82 -17.23 -3.98 13.18
C ASP A 82 -17.47 -5.44 13.60
N LYS A 83 -18.24 -5.57 14.68
CA LYS A 83 -18.41 -6.76 15.52
C LYS A 83 -19.27 -7.86 14.91
#